data_AF-A0A7S3LBF5-F1
#
_entry.id   AF-A0A7S3LBF5-F1
#
_cell.length_a   1.000
_cell.length_b   1.000
_cell.length_c   1.000
_cell.angle_alpha   90.00
_cell.angle_beta   90.00
_cell.angle_gamma   90.00
#
_symmetry.space_group_name_H-M   'P 1'
#
loop_
_entity.id
_entity.type
_entity.pdbx_description
1 polymer ?
#
loop_
_entity_poly.entity_id
_entity_poly.type
_entity_poly.pdbx_seq_one_letter_code
_entity_poly.pdbx_strand_id
1 'polypeptide(L)'
;NGYFPRNFSAKRSGYSNKPTEHQLASYGSAIIDVVRRNSPTELRRFLEAGLSPNACNQHGESLLHMVCRHGKVDLFRVLVAFDVDLQQTDDYGRTCFIDCCWAAQPSFEIASWLLKADRDFLFLYDARGSLPLSYVTKANWNAWKEFLDENIPKVFPKRGGKKYDDVPFLCTLKPNCRPVPDPKDTIPSSLAQLVANGQMTPHEAMVAMADADDESTIACSESYLSSSDDDEDDDDSSSYDESDFDSDYDSDFDSDEEDELYKIAGGIGKVQLCTIQE
;
A
#
# COMPACT_ATOMS: atom_id res chain seq x y z
N ASN A 1 -16.02 -28.39 -10.77
CA ASN A 1 -15.53 -28.39 -9.37
C ASN A 1 -14.98 -27.03 -9.00
N GLY A 2 -15.81 -26.21 -8.34
CA GLY A 2 -15.42 -25.12 -7.44
C GLY A 2 -14.60 -23.95 -7.98
N TYR A 3 -15.15 -23.10 -8.84
CA TYR A 3 -14.65 -21.74 -9.06
C TYR A 3 -15.84 -20.78 -9.16
N PHE A 4 -15.96 -19.89 -8.18
CA PHE A 4 -16.84 -18.74 -8.25
C PHE A 4 -16.04 -17.59 -7.65
N PRO A 5 -15.66 -16.57 -8.43
CA PRO A 5 -15.41 -15.28 -7.83
C PRO A 5 -16.38 -14.29 -8.46
N ARG A 6 -17.39 -13.89 -7.70
CA ARG A 6 -17.94 -12.55 -7.96
C ARG A 6 -16.79 -11.58 -7.72
N ASN A 7 -16.59 -10.64 -8.64
CA ASN A 7 -15.62 -9.58 -8.42
C ASN A 7 -16.20 -8.61 -7.38
N PHE A 8 -15.36 -8.09 -6.50
CA PHE A 8 -15.79 -7.16 -5.45
C PHE A 8 -15.08 -5.81 -5.59
N SER A 9 -15.82 -4.73 -5.34
CA SER A 9 -15.23 -3.39 -5.37
C SER A 9 -14.41 -3.17 -4.11
N ALA A 10 -13.10 -2.98 -4.25
CA ALA A 10 -12.23 -2.69 -3.10
C ALA A 10 -12.62 -1.35 -2.45
N LYS A 11 -12.95 -0.34 -3.26
CA LYS A 11 -13.37 0.99 -2.79
C LYS A 11 -14.68 1.00 -1.98
N ARG A 12 -15.57 0.01 -2.16
CA ARG A 12 -16.86 -0.09 -1.44
C ARG A 12 -16.84 -1.04 -0.26
N SER A 13 -15.64 -1.41 0.20
CA SER A 13 -15.42 -2.45 1.20
C SER A 13 -14.54 -1.96 2.35
N GLY A 14 -14.29 -2.83 3.33
CA GLY A 14 -13.35 -2.57 4.43
C GLY A 14 -11.88 -2.45 4.04
N TYR A 15 -11.51 -2.70 2.77
CA TYR A 15 -10.16 -2.43 2.26
C TYR A 15 -9.87 -0.91 2.13
N SER A 16 -10.91 -0.08 1.98
CA SER A 16 -10.78 1.36 1.78
C SER A 16 -11.04 2.10 3.08
N ASN A 17 -10.00 2.74 3.62
CA ASN A 17 -10.07 3.55 4.83
C ASN A 17 -9.36 4.89 4.59
N LYS A 18 -9.92 5.96 5.16
CA LYS A 18 -9.27 7.26 5.18
C LYS A 18 -7.99 7.19 6.01
N PRO A 19 -6.88 7.76 5.50
CA PRO A 19 -5.63 7.77 6.25
C PRO A 19 -5.73 8.65 7.49
N THR A 20 -4.97 8.29 8.52
CA THR A 20 -4.84 9.09 9.74
C THR A 20 -3.93 10.30 9.48
N GLU A 21 -4.03 11.31 10.34
CA GLU A 21 -3.14 12.48 10.26
C GLU A 21 -1.66 12.08 10.36
N HIS A 22 -1.34 11.11 11.22
CA HIS A 22 0.02 10.62 11.39
C HIS A 22 0.54 9.87 10.15
N GLN A 23 -0.32 9.10 9.47
CA GLN A 23 0.03 8.44 8.20
C GLN A 23 0.37 9.45 7.10
N LEU A 24 -0.40 10.54 7.01
CA LEU A 24 -0.13 11.62 6.07
C LEU A 24 1.16 12.38 6.44
N ALA A 25 1.35 12.69 7.72
CA ALA A 25 2.54 13.38 8.21
C ALA A 25 3.83 12.54 8.06
N SER A 26 3.72 11.22 8.19
CA SER A 26 4.84 10.29 8.02
C SER A 26 5.25 10.10 6.54
N TYR A 27 4.53 10.68 5.59
CA TYR A 27 4.82 10.59 4.16
C TYR A 27 5.48 11.87 3.66
N GLY A 28 6.76 11.79 3.27
CA GLY A 28 7.54 12.94 2.83
C GLY A 28 8.70 12.57 1.92
N SER A 29 9.39 13.59 1.39
CA SER A 29 10.46 13.42 0.39
C SER A 29 11.59 12.50 0.85
N ALA A 30 12.04 12.63 2.10
CA ALA A 30 13.18 11.87 2.61
C ALA A 30 12.88 10.37 2.70
N ILE A 31 11.70 9.99 3.22
CA ILE A 31 11.31 8.58 3.30
C ILE A 31 11.04 7.98 1.91
N ILE A 32 10.49 8.77 0.98
CA ILE A 32 10.33 8.36 -0.42
C ILE A 32 11.69 8.11 -1.07
N ASP A 33 12.67 8.99 -0.84
CA ASP A 33 14.02 8.83 -1.39
C ASP A 33 14.74 7.62 -0.82
N VAL A 34 14.51 7.27 0.46
CA VAL A 34 14.97 6.01 1.05
C VAL A 34 14.41 4.80 0.29
N VAL A 35 13.11 4.82 -0.05
CA VAL A 35 12.47 3.75 -0.82
C VAL A 35 13.05 3.67 -2.24
N ARG A 36 13.22 4.82 -2.91
CA ARG A 36 13.82 4.90 -4.25
C ARG A 36 15.25 4.36 -4.28
N ARG A 37 16.06 4.71 -3.26
CA ARG A 37 17.44 4.22 -3.08
C ARG A 37 17.52 2.77 -2.61
N ASN A 38 16.39 2.14 -2.27
CA ASN A 38 16.32 0.77 -1.75
C ASN A 38 17.21 0.55 -0.50
N SER A 39 17.11 1.45 0.49
CA SER A 39 17.89 1.40 1.73
C SER A 39 17.06 0.86 2.92
N PRO A 40 17.03 -0.46 3.17
CA PRO A 40 16.23 -1.06 4.25
C PRO A 40 16.70 -0.63 5.65
N THR A 41 18.00 -0.40 5.81
CA THR A 41 18.58 0.07 7.08
C THR A 41 18.11 1.48 7.43
N GLU A 42 18.06 2.38 6.45
CA GLU A 42 17.52 3.72 6.67
C GLU A 42 16.02 3.64 6.94
N LEU A 43 15.25 2.89 6.13
CA LEU A 43 13.80 2.76 6.33
C LEU A 43 13.47 2.28 7.75
N ARG A 44 14.22 1.29 8.24
CA ARG A 44 14.11 0.80 9.62
C ARG A 44 14.30 1.93 10.65
N ARG A 45 15.30 2.79 10.48
CA ARG A 45 15.55 3.92 11.41
C ARG A 45 14.39 4.91 11.43
N PHE A 46 13.77 5.19 10.28
CA PHE A 46 12.60 6.06 10.22
C PHE A 46 11.41 5.45 11.00
N LEU A 47 11.17 4.15 10.83
CA LEU A 47 10.10 3.45 11.54
C LEU A 47 10.38 3.30 13.04
N GLU A 48 11.64 3.06 13.44
CA GLU A 48 12.07 3.02 14.84
C GLU A 48 11.93 4.39 15.53
N ALA A 49 12.06 5.48 14.78
CA ALA A 49 11.80 6.82 15.27
C ALA A 49 10.30 7.18 15.36
N GLY A 50 9.39 6.22 15.13
CA GLY A 50 7.96 6.41 15.37
C GLY A 50 7.15 6.89 14.17
N LEU A 51 7.70 6.87 12.95
CA LEU A 51 6.91 7.11 11.74
C LEU A 51 5.96 5.94 11.48
N SER A 52 4.81 6.25 10.88
CA SER A 52 3.82 5.23 10.53
C SER A 52 4.34 4.29 9.44
N PRO A 53 4.28 2.95 9.61
CA PRO A 53 4.59 1.99 8.55
C PRO A 53 3.57 2.05 7.40
N ASN A 54 2.39 2.62 7.67
CA ASN A 54 1.30 2.84 6.71
C ASN A 54 1.32 4.27 6.13
N ALA A 55 2.46 4.96 6.17
CA ALA A 55 2.60 6.29 5.59
C ALA A 55 2.12 6.33 4.13
N CYS A 56 1.32 7.34 3.79
CA CYS A 56 0.74 7.48 2.46
C CYS A 56 0.57 8.94 2.05
N ASN A 57 0.46 9.17 0.74
CA ASN A 57 0.15 10.50 0.22
C ASN A 57 -1.34 10.87 0.41
N GLN A 58 -1.71 12.08 -0.03
CA GLN A 58 -3.08 12.59 -0.01
C GLN A 58 -4.09 11.75 -0.81
N HIS A 59 -3.62 10.86 -1.68
CA HIS A 59 -4.45 9.94 -2.48
C HIS A 59 -4.52 8.53 -1.86
N GLY A 60 -3.97 8.32 -0.66
CA GLY A 60 -3.93 7.01 -0.01
C GLY A 60 -2.92 6.03 -0.62
N GLU A 61 -2.06 6.47 -1.54
CA GLU A 61 -0.97 5.64 -2.05
C GLU A 61 0.11 5.54 -0.97
N SER A 62 0.19 4.38 -0.33
CA SER A 62 1.13 4.11 0.75
C SER A 62 2.53 3.71 0.27
N LEU A 63 3.52 3.77 1.16
CA LEU A 63 4.87 3.25 0.90
C LEU A 63 4.86 1.80 0.42
N LEU A 64 3.90 1.00 0.90
CA LEU A 64 3.72 -0.39 0.48
C LEU A 64 3.38 -0.51 -1.02
N HIS A 65 2.53 0.39 -1.56
CA HIS A 65 2.21 0.41 -2.99
C HIS A 65 3.48 0.63 -3.82
N MET A 66 4.32 1.60 -3.45
CA MET A 66 5.60 1.87 -4.12
C MET A 66 6.56 0.68 -4.04
N VAL A 67 6.70 0.08 -2.86
CA VAL A 67 7.57 -1.08 -2.62
C VAL A 67 7.12 -2.29 -3.46
N CYS A 68 5.81 -2.53 -3.54
CA CYS A 68 5.21 -3.59 -4.37
C CYS A 68 5.43 -3.33 -5.87
N ARG A 69 5.21 -2.10 -6.34
CA ARG A 69 5.40 -1.70 -7.75
C ARG A 69 6.84 -1.89 -8.22
N HIS A 70 7.81 -1.60 -7.36
CA HIS A 70 9.24 -1.74 -7.66
C HIS A 70 9.84 -3.10 -7.26
N GLY A 71 9.04 -4.00 -6.69
CA GLY A 71 9.48 -5.34 -6.30
C GLY A 71 10.57 -5.37 -5.21
N LYS A 72 10.62 -4.35 -4.33
CA LYS A 72 11.69 -4.20 -3.33
C LYS A 72 11.48 -5.11 -2.12
N VAL A 73 11.87 -6.38 -2.24
CA VAL A 73 11.63 -7.43 -1.21
C VAL A 73 12.21 -7.06 0.15
N ASP A 74 13.40 -6.48 0.22
CA ASP A 74 14.03 -6.15 1.50
C ASP A 74 13.28 -5.03 2.23
N LEU A 75 12.82 -4.00 1.50
CA LEU A 75 11.96 -2.96 2.08
C LEU A 75 10.61 -3.53 2.52
N PHE A 76 10.03 -4.43 1.72
CA PHE A 76 8.78 -5.10 2.06
C PHE A 76 8.90 -5.86 3.38
N ARG A 77 10.00 -6.61 3.57
CA ARG A 77 10.27 -7.34 4.82
C ARG A 77 10.42 -6.41 6.01
N VAL A 78 11.04 -5.23 5.82
CA VAL A 78 11.09 -4.20 6.87
C VAL A 78 9.69 -3.73 7.21
N LEU A 79 8.88 -3.32 6.23
CA LEU A 79 7.50 -2.86 6.49
C LEU A 79 6.65 -3.91 7.21
N VAL A 80 6.74 -5.19 6.81
CA VAL A 80 6.06 -6.30 7.48
C VAL A 80 6.54 -6.50 8.92
N ALA A 81 7.82 -6.29 9.20
CA ALA A 81 8.37 -6.38 10.56
C ALA A 81 7.86 -5.26 11.50
N PHE A 82 7.31 -4.18 10.94
CA PHE A 82 6.67 -3.08 11.67
C PHE A 82 5.13 -3.13 11.54
N ASP A 83 4.54 -4.31 11.28
CA ASP A 83 3.09 -4.52 11.24
C ASP A 83 2.34 -3.59 10.28
N VAL A 84 2.91 -3.33 9.09
CA VAL A 84 2.19 -2.64 8.00
C VAL A 84 0.89 -3.38 7.64
N ASP A 85 -0.19 -2.63 7.38
CA ASP A 85 -1.44 -3.22 6.90
C ASP A 85 -1.33 -3.49 5.39
N LEU A 86 -1.33 -4.78 5.03
CA LEU A 86 -1.25 -5.25 3.65
C LEU A 86 -2.58 -5.09 2.89
N GLN A 87 -3.69 -4.90 3.60
CA GLN A 87 -5.06 -4.94 3.10
C GLN A 87 -5.68 -3.53 2.97
N GLN A 88 -4.86 -2.52 2.69
CA GLN A 88 -5.33 -1.17 2.38
C GLN A 88 -5.38 -0.93 0.86
N THR A 89 -6.22 0.02 0.47
CA THR A 89 -6.27 0.54 -0.90
C THR A 89 -6.03 2.03 -0.93
N ASP A 90 -5.55 2.53 -2.05
CA ASP A 90 -5.59 3.96 -2.35
C ASP A 90 -7.02 4.47 -2.62
N ASP A 91 -7.15 5.77 -2.90
CA ASP A 91 -8.42 6.43 -3.20
C ASP A 91 -9.08 5.95 -4.49
N TYR A 92 -8.31 5.34 -5.39
CA TYR A 92 -8.80 4.68 -6.60
C TYR A 92 -9.23 3.24 -6.33
N GLY A 93 -9.11 2.74 -5.11
CA GLY A 93 -9.40 1.34 -4.77
C GLY A 93 -8.34 0.37 -5.31
N ARG A 94 -7.15 0.84 -5.67
CA ARG A 94 -6.03 -0.02 -6.05
C ARG A 94 -5.44 -0.62 -4.78
N THR A 95 -5.26 -1.92 -4.80
CA THR A 95 -4.56 -2.66 -3.73
C THR A 95 -3.08 -2.74 -4.06
N CYS A 96 -2.23 -2.95 -3.05
CA CYS A 96 -0.80 -3.19 -3.28
C CYS A 96 -0.53 -4.42 -4.17
N PHE A 97 -1.49 -5.35 -4.29
CA PHE A 97 -1.39 -6.48 -5.21
C PHE A 97 -1.56 -6.08 -6.69
N ILE A 98 -2.37 -5.04 -6.98
CA ILE A 98 -2.45 -4.45 -8.32
C ILE A 98 -1.08 -3.88 -8.73
N ASP A 99 -0.38 -3.20 -7.81
CA ASP A 99 0.97 -2.70 -8.08
C ASP A 99 1.99 -3.80 -8.38
N CYS A 100 1.89 -4.96 -7.71
CA CYS A 100 2.72 -6.11 -8.06
C CYS A 100 2.45 -6.59 -9.49
N CYS A 101 1.18 -6.61 -9.92
CA CYS A 101 0.79 -7.05 -11.27
C CYS A 101 1.27 -6.06 -12.35
N TRP A 102 1.25 -4.77 -12.05
CA TRP A 102 1.70 -3.71 -12.95
C TRP A 102 3.23 -3.59 -13.05
N ALA A 103 3.97 -4.09 -12.07
CA ALA A 103 5.43 -4.02 -12.02
C ALA A 103 6.08 -4.53 -13.32
N ALA A 104 7.04 -3.76 -13.85
CA ALA A 104 7.82 -4.16 -15.03
C ALA A 104 8.58 -5.47 -14.79
N GLN A 105 9.10 -5.65 -13.57
CA GLN A 105 9.70 -6.89 -13.08
C GLN A 105 8.93 -7.35 -11.83
N PRO A 106 8.00 -8.32 -11.96
CA PRO A 106 7.16 -8.73 -10.84
C PRO A 106 7.97 -9.47 -9.78
N SER A 107 7.80 -9.08 -8.53
CA SER A 107 8.33 -9.85 -7.39
C SER A 107 7.31 -10.88 -6.93
N PHE A 108 7.49 -12.12 -7.38
CA PHE A 108 6.63 -13.24 -6.97
C PHE A 108 6.75 -13.59 -5.49
N GLU A 109 7.84 -13.21 -4.83
CA GLU A 109 7.95 -13.34 -3.39
C GLU A 109 6.94 -12.43 -2.68
N ILE A 110 6.90 -11.14 -3.03
CA ILE A 110 5.93 -10.19 -2.47
C ILE A 110 4.50 -10.63 -2.83
N ALA A 111 4.25 -11.01 -4.08
CA ALA A 111 2.94 -11.51 -4.49
C ALA A 111 2.50 -12.74 -3.67
N SER A 112 3.42 -13.65 -3.35
CA SER A 112 3.14 -14.81 -2.49
C SER A 112 2.78 -14.40 -1.06
N TRP A 113 3.49 -13.42 -0.49
CA TRP A 113 3.17 -12.86 0.83
C TRP A 113 1.78 -12.23 0.86
N LEU A 114 1.46 -11.39 -0.12
CA LEU A 114 0.15 -10.74 -0.21
C LEU A 114 -0.98 -11.76 -0.37
N LEU A 115 -0.84 -12.77 -1.23
CA LEU A 115 -1.87 -13.81 -1.42
C LEU A 115 -2.04 -14.74 -0.22
N LYS A 116 -0.99 -14.90 0.60
CA LYS A 116 -1.09 -15.61 1.89
C LYS A 116 -1.82 -14.79 2.93
N ALA A 117 -1.60 -13.47 2.96
CA ALA A 117 -2.30 -12.55 3.84
C ALA A 117 -3.78 -12.45 3.45
N ASP A 118 -4.05 -12.27 2.15
CA ASP A 118 -5.39 -12.21 1.61
C ASP A 118 -5.46 -12.79 0.19
N ARG A 119 -6.20 -13.89 0.07
CA ARG A 119 -6.41 -14.55 -1.23
C ARG A 119 -7.36 -13.77 -2.14
N ASP A 120 -8.20 -12.92 -1.57
CA ASP A 120 -9.28 -12.25 -2.28
C ASP A 120 -8.77 -11.10 -3.14
N PHE A 121 -7.52 -10.67 -2.96
CA PHE A 121 -6.85 -9.68 -3.82
C PHE A 121 -7.04 -9.96 -5.32
N LEU A 122 -7.02 -11.23 -5.73
CA LEU A 122 -7.21 -11.64 -7.13
C LEU A 122 -8.56 -11.22 -7.74
N PHE A 123 -9.55 -10.95 -6.89
CA PHE A 123 -10.94 -10.70 -7.29
C PHE A 123 -11.42 -9.29 -6.92
N LEU A 124 -10.52 -8.44 -6.41
CA LEU A 124 -10.81 -7.06 -6.08
C LEU A 124 -10.58 -6.18 -7.30
N TYR A 125 -11.62 -5.45 -7.72
CA TYR A 125 -11.51 -4.47 -8.78
C TYR A 125 -11.42 -3.04 -8.23
N ASP A 126 -10.67 -2.22 -8.95
CA ASP A 126 -10.45 -0.80 -8.64
C ASP A 126 -11.63 0.09 -9.07
N ALA A 127 -11.49 1.42 -9.01
CA ALA A 127 -12.51 2.35 -9.45
C ALA A 127 -12.81 2.28 -10.96
N ARG A 128 -11.90 1.73 -11.77
CA ARG A 128 -12.06 1.54 -13.22
C ARG A 128 -12.78 0.24 -13.56
N GLY A 129 -12.99 -0.65 -12.59
CA GLY A 129 -13.54 -1.98 -12.83
C GLY A 129 -12.49 -3.03 -13.20
N SER A 130 -11.20 -2.65 -13.14
CA SER A 130 -10.09 -3.50 -13.55
C SER A 130 -9.65 -4.41 -12.41
N LEU A 131 -9.45 -5.68 -12.71
CA LEU A 131 -8.89 -6.68 -11.79
C LEU A 131 -7.36 -6.62 -11.80
N PRO A 132 -6.66 -7.17 -10.79
CA PRO A 132 -5.19 -7.07 -10.76
C PRO A 132 -4.51 -7.70 -11.97
N LEU A 133 -5.02 -8.86 -12.42
CA LEU A 133 -4.42 -9.57 -13.54
C LEU A 133 -4.56 -8.83 -14.88
N SER A 134 -5.47 -7.85 -15.01
CA SER A 134 -5.56 -7.03 -16.23
C SER A 134 -4.40 -6.04 -16.36
N TYR A 135 -3.66 -5.76 -15.28
CA TYR A 135 -2.49 -4.89 -15.30
C TYR A 135 -1.19 -5.62 -15.65
N VAL A 136 -1.23 -6.95 -15.78
CA VAL A 136 -0.04 -7.72 -16.13
C VAL A 136 0.34 -7.46 -17.58
N THR A 137 1.58 -7.02 -17.78
CA THR A 137 2.13 -6.76 -19.12
C THR A 137 2.25 -8.06 -19.94
N LYS A 138 2.05 -7.97 -21.27
CA LYS A 138 2.16 -9.13 -22.19
C LYS A 138 3.46 -9.92 -22.01
N ALA A 139 4.57 -9.23 -21.72
CA ALA A 139 5.88 -9.84 -21.49
C ALA A 139 5.91 -10.77 -20.25
N ASN A 140 5.13 -10.45 -19.21
CA ASN A 140 5.14 -11.14 -17.94
C ASN A 140 4.00 -12.18 -17.80
N TRP A 141 3.14 -12.36 -18.82
CA TRP A 141 2.00 -13.29 -18.77
C TRP A 141 2.40 -14.72 -18.43
N ASN A 142 3.44 -15.25 -19.08
CA ASN A 142 3.89 -16.63 -18.82
C ASN A 142 4.40 -16.79 -17.39
N ALA A 143 5.18 -15.83 -16.90
CA ALA A 143 5.71 -15.86 -15.54
C ALA A 143 4.60 -15.79 -14.49
N TRP A 144 3.60 -14.91 -14.68
CA TRP A 144 2.44 -14.86 -13.80
C TRP A 144 1.58 -16.11 -13.87
N LYS A 145 1.42 -16.71 -15.06
CA LYS A 145 0.70 -17.98 -15.23
C LYS A 145 1.39 -19.10 -14.46
N GLU A 146 2.70 -19.27 -14.63
CA GLU A 146 3.49 -20.28 -13.90
C GLU A 146 3.39 -20.07 -12.39
N PHE A 147 3.57 -18.83 -11.93
CA PHE A 147 3.42 -18.48 -10.51
C PHE A 147 2.03 -18.84 -9.97
N LEU A 148 0.97 -18.48 -10.70
CA LEU A 148 -0.40 -18.75 -10.28
C LEU A 148 -0.70 -20.26 -10.31
N ASP A 149 -0.26 -21.00 -11.32
CA ASP A 149 -0.45 -22.46 -11.39
C ASP A 149 0.22 -23.17 -10.20
N GLU A 150 1.38 -22.69 -9.75
CA GLU A 150 2.08 -23.21 -8.57
C GLU A 150 1.48 -22.79 -7.23
N ASN A 151 0.86 -21.61 -7.14
CA ASN A 151 0.41 -21.01 -5.87
C ASN A 151 -1.10 -21.09 -5.65
N ILE A 152 -1.93 -21.09 -6.70
CA ILE A 152 -3.39 -21.25 -6.61
C ILE A 152 -3.77 -22.49 -5.81
N PRO A 153 -3.17 -23.69 -6.01
CA PRO A 153 -3.52 -24.87 -5.21
C PRO A 153 -3.22 -24.72 -3.71
N LYS A 154 -2.23 -23.88 -3.36
CA LYS A 154 -1.83 -23.61 -1.97
C LYS A 154 -2.77 -22.60 -1.32
N VAL A 155 -3.14 -21.55 -2.07
CA VAL A 155 -4.03 -20.48 -1.61
C VAL A 155 -5.48 -20.95 -1.59
N PHE A 156 -5.91 -21.71 -2.60
CA PHE A 156 -7.25 -22.30 -2.74
C PHE A 156 -7.18 -23.83 -2.74
N PRO A 157 -7.05 -24.48 -1.56
CA PRO A 157 -7.03 -25.94 -1.51
C PRO A 157 -8.33 -26.52 -2.07
N LYS A 158 -8.22 -27.59 -2.87
CA LYS A 158 -9.35 -28.29 -3.48
C LYS A 158 -10.35 -28.70 -2.37
N ARG A 159 -11.44 -27.95 -2.23
CA ARG A 159 -12.47 -28.21 -1.24
C ARG A 159 -13.16 -29.53 -1.55
N GLY A 160 -13.35 -30.38 -0.55
CA GLY A 160 -14.22 -31.56 -0.60
C GLY A 160 -15.71 -31.18 -0.66
N GLY A 161 -16.13 -30.42 -1.67
CA GLY A 161 -17.54 -30.16 -1.99
C GLY A 161 -18.21 -28.93 -1.37
N LYS A 162 -17.58 -28.18 -0.45
CA LYS A 162 -18.13 -26.88 0.02
C LYS A 162 -17.86 -25.78 -1.02
N LYS A 163 -18.90 -25.16 -1.56
CA LYS A 163 -18.79 -24.02 -2.50
C LYS A 163 -18.18 -22.79 -1.82
N TYR A 164 -17.46 -21.97 -2.57
CA TYR A 164 -16.98 -20.65 -2.14
C TYR A 164 -18.11 -19.63 -2.37
N ASP A 165 -19.21 -19.79 -1.64
CA ASP A 165 -20.42 -18.97 -1.80
C ASP A 165 -20.46 -17.79 -0.83
N ASP A 166 -19.50 -17.70 0.10
CA ASP A 166 -19.45 -16.63 1.10
C ASP A 166 -18.68 -15.42 0.56
N VAL A 167 -19.30 -14.25 0.68
CA VAL A 167 -18.66 -12.95 0.39
C VAL A 167 -17.47 -12.78 1.34
N PRO A 168 -16.27 -12.40 0.85
CA PRO A 168 -15.12 -12.11 1.70
C PRO A 168 -15.49 -11.19 2.85
N PHE A 169 -14.99 -11.46 4.06
CA PHE A 169 -15.36 -10.71 5.25
C PHE A 169 -15.18 -9.19 5.07
N LEU A 170 -14.05 -8.76 4.51
CA LEU A 170 -13.78 -7.35 4.26
C LEU A 170 -14.71 -6.73 3.21
N CYS A 171 -15.16 -7.52 2.23
CA CYS A 171 -16.18 -7.11 1.26
C CYS A 171 -17.58 -6.96 1.87
N THR A 172 -17.83 -7.47 3.08
CA THR A 172 -19.09 -7.24 3.81
C THR A 172 -19.07 -5.95 4.64
N LEU A 173 -17.89 -5.42 4.93
CA LEU A 173 -17.71 -4.19 5.71
C LEU A 173 -17.89 -2.96 4.81
N LYS A 174 -18.35 -1.86 5.42
CA LYS A 174 -18.39 -0.56 4.73
C LYS A 174 -16.99 0.09 4.74
N PRO A 175 -16.71 1.00 3.79
CA PRO A 175 -15.48 1.79 3.83
C PRO A 175 -15.35 2.58 5.14
N ASN A 176 -14.11 2.82 5.57
CA ASN A 176 -13.76 3.53 6.80
C ASN A 176 -14.18 2.83 8.11
N CYS A 177 -14.57 1.55 8.06
CA CYS A 177 -14.91 0.79 9.27
C CYS A 177 -13.68 0.12 9.93
N ARG A 178 -12.49 0.21 9.33
CA ARG A 178 -11.24 -0.36 9.85
C ARG A 178 -10.09 0.65 9.70
N PRO A 179 -10.14 1.81 10.38
CA PRO A 179 -8.99 2.70 10.40
C PRO A 179 -7.77 1.95 10.96
N VAL A 180 -6.63 2.06 10.28
CA VAL A 180 -5.40 1.41 10.72
C VAL A 180 -4.82 2.24 11.86
N PRO A 181 -4.74 1.71 13.09
CA PRO A 181 -4.20 2.46 14.22
C PRO A 181 -2.71 2.71 14.02
N ASP A 182 -2.24 3.85 14.51
CA ASP A 182 -0.81 4.15 14.54
C ASP A 182 -0.09 3.29 15.60
N PRO A 183 1.23 3.02 15.43
CA PRO A 183 2.02 2.30 16.44
C PRO A 183 1.96 2.99 17.82
N LYS A 184 2.22 2.25 18.91
CA LYS A 184 2.13 2.84 20.27
C LYS A 184 3.22 3.87 20.57
N ASP A 185 4.39 3.71 19.96
CA ASP A 185 5.58 4.51 20.23
C ASP A 185 5.77 5.60 19.16
N THR A 186 4.67 6.21 18.71
CA THR A 186 4.70 7.21 17.63
C THR A 186 5.09 8.59 18.14
N ILE A 187 5.92 9.26 17.36
CA ILE A 187 6.19 10.68 17.54
C ILE A 187 4.98 11.53 17.14
N PRO A 188 4.83 12.76 17.67
CA PRO A 188 3.78 13.68 17.26
C PRO A 188 3.79 13.93 15.74
N SER A 189 2.62 14.11 15.14
CA SER A 189 2.46 14.32 13.70
C SER A 189 3.33 15.47 13.15
N SER A 190 3.46 16.56 13.91
CA SER A 190 4.32 17.70 13.53
C SER A 190 5.79 17.28 13.41
N LEU A 191 6.28 16.47 14.36
CA LEU A 191 7.65 15.96 14.35
C LEU A 191 7.84 14.92 13.23
N ALA A 192 6.85 14.06 13.03
CA ALA A 192 6.83 13.10 11.93
C ALA A 192 6.98 13.78 10.57
N GLN A 193 6.30 14.91 10.36
CA GLN A 193 6.39 15.70 9.13
C GLN A 193 7.80 16.26 8.90
N LEU A 194 8.46 16.77 9.94
CA LEU A 194 9.85 17.26 9.84
C LEU A 194 10.81 16.12 9.47
N VAL A 195 10.66 14.96 10.10
CA VAL A 195 11.49 13.79 9.82
C VAL A 195 11.23 13.27 8.41
N ALA A 196 9.97 13.09 8.03
CA ALA A 196 9.58 12.53 6.74
C ALA A 196 10.03 13.40 5.55
N ASN A 197 10.12 14.72 5.74
CA ASN A 197 10.65 15.67 4.74
C ASN A 197 12.17 15.90 4.83
N GLY A 198 12.86 15.26 5.77
CA GLY A 198 14.31 15.36 5.93
C GLY A 198 14.80 16.67 6.55
N GLN A 199 13.91 17.43 7.19
CA GLN A 199 14.26 18.64 7.94
C GLN A 199 14.88 18.29 9.30
N MET A 200 14.66 17.06 9.78
CA MET A 200 15.24 16.54 11.01
C MET A 200 15.59 15.06 10.84
N THR A 201 16.67 14.61 11.47
CA THR A 201 17.07 13.20 11.41
C THR A 201 16.22 12.34 12.35
N PRO A 202 16.03 11.03 12.05
CA PRO A 202 15.34 10.12 12.97
C PRO A 202 15.98 10.07 14.37
N HIS A 203 17.29 10.28 14.48
CA HIS A 203 17.99 10.28 15.76
C HIS A 203 17.66 11.53 16.58
N GLU A 204 17.69 12.71 15.97
CA GLU A 204 17.30 13.97 16.62
C GLU A 204 15.84 13.93 17.10
N ALA A 205 14.95 13.32 16.31
CA ALA A 205 13.55 13.12 16.70
C ALA A 205 13.40 12.33 18.00
N MET A 206 14.14 11.23 18.13
CA MET A 206 14.11 10.40 19.33
C MET A 206 14.69 11.12 20.56
N VAL A 207 15.72 11.95 20.38
CA VAL A 207 16.28 12.76 21.47
C VAL A 207 15.27 13.82 21.93
N ALA A 208 14.64 14.52 21.00
CA ALA A 208 13.63 15.53 21.32
C ALA A 208 12.43 14.95 22.10
N MET A 209 12.04 13.71 21.82
CA MET A 209 11.01 13.00 22.60
C MET A 209 11.45 12.66 24.01
N ALA A 210 12.70 12.23 24.18
CA ALA A 210 13.25 11.89 25.50
C ALA A 210 13.36 13.12 26.40
N ASP A 211 13.76 14.27 25.85
CA ASP A 211 13.86 15.53 26.59
C ASP A 211 12.47 16.03 27.05
N ALA A 212 11.43 15.84 26.24
CA ALA A 212 10.06 16.21 26.58
C ALA A 212 9.48 15.37 27.74
N ASP A 213 9.84 14.09 27.82
CA ASP A 213 9.44 13.21 28.92
C ASP A 213 10.13 13.60 30.24
N ASP A 214 11.40 14.02 30.19
CA ASP A 214 12.14 14.48 31.37
C ASP A 214 11.65 15.85 31.87
N GLU A 215 11.27 16.78 30.99
CA GLU A 215 10.74 18.10 31.38
C GLU A 215 9.38 17.99 32.10
N SER A 216 8.59 16.94 31.81
CA SER A 216 7.36 16.62 32.53
C SER A 216 7.59 16.19 33.99
N THR A 217 8.80 15.72 34.33
CA THR A 217 9.19 15.39 35.71
C THR A 217 9.76 16.58 36.50
N ILE A 218 10.06 17.70 35.82
CA ILE A 218 10.60 18.93 36.41
C ILE A 218 9.50 20.01 36.54
N ALA A 219 8.22 19.71 36.28
CA ALA A 219 7.11 20.62 36.56
C ALA A 219 6.69 20.65 38.06
N CYS A 220 7.66 20.71 38.97
CA CYS A 220 7.43 20.98 40.40
C CYS A 220 8.60 21.72 41.07
N SER A 221 9.19 22.73 40.42
CA SER A 221 9.63 23.94 41.12
C SER A 221 10.26 24.96 40.18
N GLU A 222 9.82 26.20 40.38
CA GLU A 222 10.55 27.45 40.13
C GLU A 222 10.23 28.19 38.83
N SER A 223 9.24 29.08 39.01
CA SER A 223 9.13 30.37 38.36
C SER A 223 10.44 31.15 38.36
N TYR A 224 11.02 31.40 37.19
CA TYR A 224 11.84 32.59 36.99
C TYR A 224 11.50 33.26 35.65
N LEU A 225 10.94 34.45 35.81
CA LEU A 225 10.81 35.47 34.78
C LEU A 225 12.19 35.79 34.20
N SER A 226 12.31 35.81 32.87
CA SER A 226 13.06 36.87 32.21
C SER A 226 12.55 37.05 30.78
N SER A 227 11.94 38.20 30.56
CA SER A 227 11.78 38.83 29.26
C SER A 227 13.15 39.08 28.64
N SER A 228 13.25 38.93 27.32
CA SER A 228 14.00 39.83 26.44
C SER A 228 13.40 39.71 25.04
N ASP A 229 12.92 40.85 24.56
CA ASP A 229 12.67 41.16 23.17
C ASP A 229 13.95 40.94 22.33
N ASP A 230 13.81 40.44 21.12
CA ASP A 230 14.64 40.83 19.98
C ASP A 230 13.87 40.50 18.69
N ASP A 231 13.45 41.57 18.03
CA ASP A 231 12.90 41.62 16.67
C ASP A 231 14.01 41.34 15.66
N GLU A 232 13.81 40.38 14.74
CA GLU A 232 14.38 40.49 13.38
C GLU A 232 13.35 39.94 12.37
N ASP A 233 12.82 40.87 11.58
CA ASP A 233 12.10 40.65 10.33
C ASP A 233 13.06 40.05 9.30
N ASP A 234 12.66 38.95 8.64
CA ASP A 234 13.18 38.63 7.31
C ASP A 234 12.04 38.02 6.45
N ASP A 235 11.60 38.85 5.51
CA ASP A 235 10.82 38.52 4.32
C ASP A 235 11.61 37.55 3.43
N ASP A 236 11.09 36.35 3.15
CA ASP A 236 11.41 35.67 1.90
C ASP A 236 10.17 34.95 1.32
N SER A 237 9.48 35.69 0.46
CA SER A 237 8.44 35.21 -0.41
C SER A 237 9.06 34.41 -1.57
N SER A 238 9.20 33.09 -1.42
CA SER A 238 9.45 32.21 -2.56
C SER A 238 8.14 31.57 -3.04
N SER A 239 7.78 31.90 -4.28
CA SER A 239 6.66 31.29 -5.00
C SER A 239 7.02 29.86 -5.39
N TYR A 240 6.28 28.89 -4.88
CA TYR A 240 6.36 27.50 -5.35
C TYR A 240 5.73 27.40 -6.75
N ASP A 241 6.58 27.15 -7.74
CA ASP A 241 6.20 26.83 -9.12
C ASP A 241 5.98 25.31 -9.21
N GLU A 242 4.72 24.89 -9.07
CA GLU A 242 4.27 23.53 -9.36
C GLU A 242 4.06 23.41 -10.87
N SER A 243 5.11 23.04 -11.59
CA SER A 243 4.99 22.60 -12.98
C SER A 243 5.91 21.41 -13.25
N ASP A 244 5.41 20.21 -12.96
CA ASP A 244 5.74 19.00 -13.71
C ASP A 244 4.51 18.08 -13.73
N PHE A 245 3.63 18.44 -14.65
CA PHE A 245 2.46 17.69 -15.11
C PHE A 245 2.94 16.67 -16.13
N ASP A 246 3.18 15.42 -15.71
CA ASP A 246 3.31 14.30 -16.65
C ASP A 246 1.90 13.91 -17.16
N SER A 247 1.37 14.72 -18.08
CA SER A 247 0.43 14.23 -19.08
C SER A 247 1.22 13.74 -20.28
N ASP A 248 1.18 12.45 -20.52
CA ASP A 248 1.17 11.87 -21.85
C ASP A 248 0.94 10.39 -21.65
N TYR A 249 -0.27 9.90 -21.87
CA TYR A 249 -0.43 8.59 -22.49
C TYR A 249 -1.75 8.57 -23.26
N ASP A 250 -1.59 8.83 -24.55
CA ASP A 250 -2.57 8.61 -25.60
C ASP A 250 -3.15 7.19 -25.50
N SER A 251 -4.48 7.17 -25.43
CA SER A 251 -5.30 5.98 -25.54
C SER A 251 -5.65 5.73 -27.01
N ASP A 252 -4.79 5.02 -27.72
CA ASP A 252 -5.17 4.30 -28.93
C ASP A 252 -5.11 2.80 -28.61
N PHE A 253 -6.17 2.31 -27.95
CA PHE A 253 -6.35 0.89 -27.67
C PHE A 253 -7.40 0.34 -28.65
N ASP A 254 -6.91 -0.37 -29.66
CA ASP A 254 -7.71 -1.09 -30.66
C ASP A 254 -8.69 -2.06 -29.98
N SER A 255 -9.98 -1.86 -30.24
CA SER A 255 -11.13 -2.51 -29.61
C SER A 255 -11.36 -3.97 -30.00
N ASP A 256 -10.38 -4.63 -30.64
CA ASP A 256 -10.58 -5.95 -31.25
C ASP A 256 -9.79 -7.08 -30.56
N GLU A 257 -8.94 -6.78 -29.57
CA GLU A 257 -8.10 -7.78 -28.85
C GLU A 257 -8.48 -8.05 -27.38
N GLU A 258 -9.53 -7.40 -26.83
CA GLU A 258 -10.06 -7.72 -25.50
C GLU A 258 -10.52 -9.20 -25.38
N ASP A 259 -10.92 -9.79 -26.50
CA ASP A 259 -11.59 -11.09 -26.54
C ASP A 259 -10.70 -12.31 -26.24
N GLU A 260 -9.36 -12.22 -26.27
CA GLU A 260 -8.48 -13.38 -25.98
C GLU A 260 -8.15 -13.55 -24.50
N LEU A 261 -8.01 -12.45 -23.74
CA LEU A 261 -7.80 -12.51 -22.28
C LEU A 261 -9.11 -12.78 -21.53
N TYR A 262 -10.23 -12.20 -22.00
CA TYR A 262 -11.56 -12.61 -21.57
C TYR A 262 -11.88 -14.06 -21.93
N LYS A 263 -11.23 -14.67 -22.94
CA LYS A 263 -11.30 -16.13 -23.21
C LYS A 263 -10.42 -16.96 -22.29
N ILE A 264 -9.43 -16.42 -21.59
CA ILE A 264 -8.69 -17.18 -20.56
C ILE A 264 -9.41 -17.05 -19.22
N ALA A 265 -9.97 -15.88 -18.91
CA ALA A 265 -10.83 -15.67 -17.73
C ALA A 265 -12.24 -16.30 -17.90
N GLY A 266 -12.79 -16.30 -19.11
CA GLY A 266 -14.09 -16.88 -19.50
C GLY A 266 -14.00 -18.27 -20.15
N GLY A 267 -12.81 -18.74 -20.52
CA GLY A 267 -12.56 -20.08 -21.08
C GLY A 267 -12.52 -21.20 -20.05
N ILE A 268 -12.80 -20.88 -18.80
CA ILE A 268 -13.14 -21.87 -17.76
C ILE A 268 -14.60 -22.37 -17.98
N GLY A 269 -15.34 -21.81 -18.96
CA GLY A 269 -16.76 -22.08 -19.23
C GLY A 269 -17.11 -23.02 -20.40
N LYS A 270 -16.17 -23.59 -21.15
CA LYS A 270 -16.49 -24.58 -22.20
C LYS A 270 -15.44 -25.70 -22.29
N VAL A 271 -15.38 -26.54 -21.26
CA VAL A 271 -14.95 -27.93 -21.48
C VAL A 271 -16.18 -28.70 -21.90
N GLN A 272 -16.19 -29.02 -23.18
CA GLN A 272 -17.15 -29.89 -23.85
C GLN A 272 -17.44 -31.11 -22.96
N LEU A 273 -18.69 -31.23 -22.52
CA LEU A 273 -19.21 -32.50 -22.00
C LEU A 273 -19.11 -33.51 -23.13
N CYS A 274 -18.10 -34.39 -23.07
CA CYS A 274 -18.18 -35.67 -23.73
C CYS A 274 -19.39 -36.39 -23.11
N THR A 275 -20.51 -36.35 -23.81
CA THR A 275 -21.60 -37.31 -23.67
C THR A 275 -21.02 -38.70 -23.89
N ILE A 276 -20.93 -39.47 -22.82
CA ILE A 276 -20.94 -40.92 -22.87
C ILE A 276 -22.33 -41.32 -22.42
N GLN A 277 -23.17 -41.74 -23.35
CA GLN A 277 -24.19 -42.76 -23.12
C GLN A 277 -24.53 -43.41 -24.46
N GLU A 278 -24.13 -44.69 -24.53
CA GLU A 278 -24.36 -45.75 -25.53
C GLU A 278 -23.64 -45.67 -26.88
#